data_AF-A0A3S4J163-F1
#
_entry.id   AF-A0A3S4J163-F1
#
_cell.length_a   1.000
_cell.length_b   1.000
_cell.length_c   1.000
_cell.angle_alpha   90.00
_cell.angle_beta   90.00
_cell.angle_gamma   90.00
#
_symmetry.space_group_name_H-M   'P 1'
#
loop_
_entity.id
_entity.type
_entity.pdbx_description
1 polymer ?
#
loop_
_entity_poly.entity_id
_entity_poly.type
_entity_poly.pdbx_seq_one_letter_code
_entity_poly.pdbx_strand_id
1 'polypeptide(L)'
;MPTCSRLGWYTTARAFKNYQPGPMYYSVSQQLVYRVGQYRPRSLATVNENQLTIAPGHVVVNDLQRLKETKFPDLSWKVDDKKGSTTLLEEVISGKLDYTIADSVAISLFQRVHPELAVALDVTDEQPVTWFSRLDDDNTLSAALLDFFNSINEDGSLARIEEKYLGHGDDFDYVDTRSFLRAVDNVLPELEPLFKKYAKEIDWRLLAAISYQESHWDPLATSPTGVRGLMMLTKNTAKVWG
;
A
#
# COMPACT_ATOMS: atom_id res chain seq x y z
N MET A 1 22.74 -20.81 -16.64
CA MET A 1 21.81 -20.64 -15.50
C MET A 1 20.72 -19.68 -15.95
N PRO A 2 19.47 -20.12 -16.15
CA PRO A 2 18.42 -19.19 -16.51
C PRO A 2 18.03 -18.41 -15.26
N THR A 3 18.03 -17.09 -15.41
CA THR A 3 17.56 -16.12 -14.42
C THR A 3 16.15 -16.46 -13.97
N CYS A 4 15.98 -16.63 -12.66
CA CYS A 4 14.68 -16.73 -12.00
C CYS A 4 13.93 -15.42 -12.25
N SER A 5 13.11 -15.39 -13.31
CA SER A 5 12.14 -14.33 -13.53
C SER A 5 11.21 -14.35 -12.32
N ARG A 6 11.17 -13.25 -11.54
CA ARG A 6 10.20 -13.05 -10.47
C ARG A 6 8.83 -13.50 -10.97
N LEU A 7 8.30 -14.59 -10.42
CA LEU A 7 6.89 -14.93 -10.60
C LEU A 7 6.10 -13.77 -10.01
N GLY A 8 5.57 -12.91 -10.87
CA GLY A 8 4.41 -12.11 -10.48
C GLY A 8 3.28 -13.08 -10.16
N TRP A 9 2.57 -12.85 -9.07
CA TRP A 9 1.42 -13.65 -8.62
C TRP A 9 0.19 -13.54 -9.53
N TYR A 10 0.38 -12.98 -10.73
CA TYR A 10 -0.63 -12.69 -11.74
C TYR A 10 -0.74 -13.84 -12.73
N THR A 11 -1.97 -14.19 -13.09
CA THR A 11 -2.31 -15.21 -14.10
C THR A 11 -1.92 -14.77 -15.51
N THR A 12 -0.61 -14.75 -15.80
CA THR A 12 -0.11 -14.52 -17.16
C THR A 12 -0.04 -15.82 -17.95
N ALA A 13 -0.26 -15.76 -19.27
CA ALA A 13 -0.17 -16.90 -20.18
C ALA A 13 1.16 -17.68 -20.07
N ARG A 14 2.23 -17.04 -19.58
CA ARG A 14 3.55 -17.64 -19.40
C ARG A 14 3.63 -18.53 -18.15
N ALA A 15 2.84 -18.27 -17.11
CA ALA A 15 2.80 -19.07 -15.89
C ALA A 15 2.25 -20.49 -16.18
N PHE A 16 1.26 -20.60 -17.06
CA PHE A 16 0.54 -21.86 -17.35
C PHE A 16 1.37 -22.97 -18.02
N LYS A 17 2.56 -22.67 -18.54
CA LYS A 17 3.34 -23.69 -19.27
C LYS A 17 3.97 -24.74 -18.34
N ASN A 18 4.36 -24.32 -17.13
CA ASN A 18 5.05 -25.17 -16.14
C ASN A 18 4.37 -25.13 -14.76
N TYR A 19 3.34 -24.30 -14.60
CA TYR A 19 2.66 -24.09 -13.33
C TYR A 19 1.15 -24.10 -13.52
N GLN A 20 0.43 -24.53 -12.49
CA GLN A 20 -1.02 -24.47 -12.41
C GLN A 20 -1.44 -23.46 -11.33
N PRO A 21 -2.45 -22.62 -11.59
CA PRO A 21 -2.96 -21.69 -10.59
C PRO A 21 -3.80 -22.41 -9.53
N GLY A 22 -3.71 -21.96 -8.29
CA GLY A 22 -4.62 -22.33 -7.22
C GLY A 22 -5.87 -21.44 -7.18
N PRO A 23 -6.65 -21.51 -6.09
CA PRO A 23 -7.78 -20.62 -5.87
C PRO A 23 -7.38 -19.15 -5.88
N MET A 24 -8.23 -18.32 -6.49
CA MET A 24 -8.15 -16.86 -6.38
C MET A 24 -8.51 -16.45 -4.95
N TYR A 25 -7.76 -15.51 -4.38
CA TYR A 25 -8.02 -15.01 -3.03
C TYR A 25 -8.14 -13.49 -2.91
N TYR A 26 -7.78 -12.72 -3.95
CA TYR A 26 -8.15 -11.30 -4.12
C TYR A 26 -7.93 -10.86 -5.58
N SER A 27 -8.41 -9.66 -5.91
CA SER A 27 -8.20 -8.99 -7.20
C SER A 27 -7.31 -7.77 -7.04
N VAL A 28 -6.51 -7.45 -8.07
CA VAL A 28 -5.86 -6.13 -8.17
C VAL A 28 -5.97 -5.58 -9.57
N SER A 29 -6.00 -4.25 -9.68
CA SER A 29 -5.82 -3.55 -10.95
C SER A 29 -4.47 -2.86 -10.98
N GLN A 30 -3.98 -2.60 -12.20
CA GLN A 30 -2.84 -1.75 -12.44
C GLN A 30 -3.31 -0.31 -12.56
N GLN A 31 -2.78 0.59 -11.75
CA GLN A 31 -3.29 1.96 -11.70
C GLN A 31 -2.17 2.95 -11.97
N LEU A 32 -2.46 3.95 -12.80
CA LEU A 32 -1.57 5.08 -13.01
C LEU A 32 -1.79 6.09 -11.90
N VAL A 33 -0.72 6.47 -11.22
CA VAL A 33 -0.75 7.45 -10.13
C VAL A 33 -0.01 8.72 -10.48
N TYR A 34 -0.40 9.80 -9.82
CA TYR A 34 0.18 11.13 -9.96
C TYR A 34 0.19 11.83 -8.60
N ARG A 35 0.91 12.94 -8.52
CA ARG A 35 0.90 13.80 -7.34
C ARG A 35 -0.23 14.83 -7.40
N VAL A 36 -1.06 14.89 -6.35
CA VAL A 36 -2.10 15.92 -6.17
C VAL A 36 -1.47 17.31 -6.25
N GLY A 37 -2.07 18.17 -7.06
CA GLY A 37 -1.54 19.50 -7.39
C GLY A 37 -0.79 19.55 -8.73
N GLN A 38 -0.38 18.41 -9.27
CA GLN A 38 0.09 18.29 -10.66
C GLN A 38 -1.06 17.94 -11.62
N TYR A 39 -0.78 17.97 -12.92
CA TYR A 39 -1.77 17.63 -13.94
C TYR A 39 -2.20 16.17 -13.83
N ARG A 40 -3.50 15.94 -13.61
CA ARG A 40 -4.12 14.61 -13.63
C ARG A 40 -4.41 14.19 -15.08
N PRO A 41 -3.74 13.16 -15.63
CA PRO A 41 -4.07 12.67 -16.95
C PRO A 41 -5.46 12.03 -16.91
N ARG A 42 -6.32 12.40 -17.88
CA ARG A 42 -7.67 11.82 -18.04
C ARG A 42 -7.69 10.60 -18.95
N SER A 43 -6.61 10.40 -19.70
CA SER A 43 -6.38 9.24 -20.57
C SER A 43 -4.89 9.02 -20.74
N LEU A 44 -4.52 7.87 -21.27
CA LEU A 44 -3.14 7.54 -21.62
C LEU A 44 -2.68 8.21 -22.93
N ALA A 45 -3.56 8.90 -23.66
CA ALA A 45 -3.26 9.47 -24.98
C ALA A 45 -2.15 10.54 -24.93
N THR A 46 -2.04 11.28 -23.84
CA THR A 46 -1.05 12.36 -23.68
C THR A 46 0.18 11.95 -22.89
N VAL A 47 0.25 10.70 -22.44
CA VAL A 47 1.32 10.21 -21.56
C VAL A 47 2.53 9.81 -22.40
N ASN A 48 3.67 10.41 -22.10
CA ASN A 48 4.93 10.15 -22.81
C ASN A 48 6.05 9.63 -21.91
N GLU A 49 7.15 9.21 -22.53
CA GLU A 49 8.31 8.60 -21.87
C GLU A 49 9.01 9.48 -20.83
N ASN A 50 8.87 10.80 -20.91
CA ASN A 50 9.43 11.73 -19.91
C ASN A 50 8.56 11.80 -18.65
N GLN A 51 7.28 11.45 -18.77
CA GLN A 51 6.31 11.56 -17.68
C GLN A 51 6.09 10.23 -16.97
N LEU A 52 6.04 9.12 -17.72
CA LEU A 52 5.73 7.80 -17.18
C LEU A 52 6.97 6.90 -17.11
N THR A 53 7.35 6.54 -15.88
CA THR A 53 8.35 5.50 -15.62
C THR A 53 7.69 4.33 -14.88
N ILE A 54 8.04 3.10 -15.25
CA ILE A 54 7.53 1.88 -14.62
C ILE A 54 8.67 0.97 -14.16
N ALA A 55 8.38 0.16 -13.14
CA ALA A 55 9.31 -0.82 -12.58
C ALA A 55 9.51 -2.03 -13.53
N PRO A 56 10.66 -2.71 -13.47
CA PRO A 56 10.91 -3.87 -14.31
C PRO A 56 10.07 -5.07 -13.87
N GLY A 57 9.64 -5.88 -14.84
CA GLY A 57 8.85 -7.08 -14.57
C GLY A 57 7.39 -6.82 -14.20
N HIS A 58 6.93 -5.56 -14.31
CA HIS A 58 5.53 -5.23 -14.15
C HIS A 58 4.70 -5.91 -15.25
N VAL A 59 3.64 -6.62 -14.85
CA VAL A 59 2.75 -7.32 -15.82
C VAL A 59 2.10 -6.35 -16.81
N VAL A 60 1.95 -5.08 -16.39
CA VAL A 60 1.33 -4.01 -17.17
C VAL A 60 2.06 -3.69 -18.48
N VAL A 61 3.33 -4.09 -18.65
CA VAL A 61 4.09 -3.80 -19.89
C VAL A 61 3.36 -4.33 -21.13
N ASN A 62 2.81 -5.55 -21.05
CA ASN A 62 2.07 -6.15 -22.17
C ASN A 62 0.75 -5.41 -22.43
N ASP A 63 0.08 -4.96 -21.36
CA ASP A 63 -1.17 -4.21 -21.46
C ASP A 63 -0.93 -2.82 -22.07
N LEU A 64 0.15 -2.14 -21.67
CA LEU A 64 0.56 -0.86 -22.25
C LEU A 64 0.92 -0.99 -23.74
N GLN A 65 1.62 -2.06 -24.12
CA GLN A 65 1.89 -2.35 -25.54
C GLN A 65 0.61 -2.54 -26.33
N ARG A 66 -0.33 -3.35 -25.82
CA ARG A 66 -1.64 -3.53 -26.46
C ARG A 66 -2.41 -2.22 -26.57
N LEU A 67 -2.43 -1.42 -25.50
CA LEU A 67 -3.12 -0.12 -25.48
C LEU A 67 -2.49 0.87 -26.46
N LYS A 68 -1.16 0.85 -26.60
CA LYS A 68 -0.44 1.66 -27.58
C LYS A 68 -0.84 1.31 -29.01
N GLU A 69 -0.86 0.01 -29.33
CA GLU A 69 -1.19 -0.48 -30.68
C GLU A 69 -2.67 -0.28 -31.06
N THR A 70 -3.57 -0.36 -30.08
CA THR A 70 -5.02 -0.38 -30.35
C THR A 70 -5.72 0.96 -30.16
N LYS A 71 -5.29 1.78 -29.18
CA LYS A 71 -6.04 2.98 -28.75
C LYS A 71 -5.20 4.25 -28.67
N PHE A 72 -3.93 4.15 -28.27
CA PHE A 72 -3.09 5.31 -27.93
C PHE A 72 -1.72 5.25 -28.63
N PRO A 73 -1.61 5.54 -29.93
CA PRO A 73 -0.36 5.40 -30.69
C PRO A 73 0.82 6.20 -30.10
N ASP A 74 0.52 7.36 -29.52
CA ASP A 74 1.52 8.27 -28.94
C ASP A 74 1.96 7.89 -27.52
N LEU A 75 1.32 6.86 -26.92
CA LEU A 75 1.68 6.37 -25.59
C LEU A 75 3.13 5.88 -25.59
N SER A 76 3.93 6.46 -24.69
CA SER A 76 5.30 6.03 -24.45
C SER A 76 5.60 6.04 -22.95
N TRP A 77 6.52 5.18 -22.55
CA TRP A 77 6.91 5.01 -21.16
C TRP A 77 8.37 4.56 -21.10
N LYS A 78 9.00 4.82 -19.94
CA LYS A 78 10.34 4.34 -19.63
C LYS A 78 10.27 3.19 -18.64
N VAL A 79 11.09 2.16 -18.84
CA VAL A 79 11.32 1.12 -17.84
C VAL A 79 12.63 1.43 -17.12
N ASP A 80 12.62 1.54 -15.81
CA ASP A 80 13.84 1.72 -15.01
C ASP A 80 14.20 0.42 -14.29
N ASP A 81 15.10 -0.36 -14.89
CA ASP A 81 15.51 -1.67 -14.38
C ASP A 81 16.16 -1.65 -12.99
N LYS A 82 16.50 -0.46 -12.47
CA LYS A 82 17.16 -0.31 -11.16
C LYS A 82 16.19 0.05 -10.04
N LYS A 83 14.96 0.46 -10.36
CA LYS A 83 13.98 0.95 -9.38
C LYS A 83 12.80 0.00 -9.24
N GLY A 84 12.42 -0.28 -8.00
CA GLY A 84 11.18 -1.00 -7.69
C GLY A 84 9.97 -0.07 -7.69
N SER A 85 8.76 -0.64 -7.67
CA SER A 85 7.51 0.13 -7.67
C SER A 85 7.42 1.10 -6.49
N THR A 86 7.88 0.70 -5.30
CA THR A 86 7.91 1.56 -4.10
C THR A 86 8.76 2.81 -4.30
N THR A 87 9.96 2.67 -4.86
CA THR A 87 10.85 3.81 -5.15
C THR A 87 10.24 4.76 -6.18
N LEU A 88 9.55 4.22 -7.20
CA LEU A 88 8.88 5.07 -8.20
C LEU A 88 7.68 5.82 -7.61
N LEU A 89 6.93 5.20 -6.70
CA LEU A 89 5.86 5.87 -5.95
C LEU A 89 6.41 7.04 -5.13
N GLU A 90 7.53 6.84 -4.41
CA GLU A 90 8.22 7.91 -3.67
C GLU A 90 8.73 9.05 -4.59
N GLU A 91 9.17 8.72 -5.81
CA GLU A 91 9.57 9.72 -6.80
C GLU A 91 8.39 10.56 -7.31
N VAL A 92 7.21 9.96 -7.48
CA VAL A 92 5.98 10.70 -7.75
C VAL A 92 5.61 11.60 -6.59
N ILE A 93 5.63 11.07 -5.36
CA ILE A 93 5.35 11.83 -4.14
C ILE A 93 6.29 13.03 -3.98
N SER A 94 7.58 12.86 -4.24
CA SER A 94 8.56 13.94 -4.15
C SER A 94 8.50 14.91 -5.34
N GLY A 95 7.76 14.58 -6.40
CA GLY A 95 7.63 15.38 -7.63
C GLY A 95 8.82 15.26 -8.58
N LYS A 96 9.66 14.23 -8.44
CA LYS A 96 10.76 13.91 -9.36
C LYS A 96 10.27 13.20 -10.62
N LEU A 97 9.14 12.52 -10.52
CA LEU A 97 8.47 11.79 -11.59
C LEU A 97 7.01 12.26 -11.65
N ASP A 98 6.47 12.45 -12.85
CA ASP A 98 5.08 12.87 -13.00
C ASP A 98 4.15 11.69 -12.70
N TYR A 99 4.41 10.54 -13.34
CA TYR A 99 3.55 9.37 -13.28
C TYR A 99 4.35 8.08 -13.11
N THR A 100 3.78 7.15 -12.32
CA THR A 100 4.18 5.74 -12.30
C THR A 100 2.93 4.87 -12.36
N ILE A 101 3.12 3.59 -12.63
CA ILE A 101 2.09 2.56 -12.48
C ILE A 101 2.49 1.63 -11.34
N ALA A 102 1.52 1.25 -10.52
CA ALA A 102 1.66 0.25 -9.48
C ALA A 102 0.35 -0.50 -9.25
N ASP A 103 0.43 -1.60 -8.52
CA ASP A 103 -0.72 -2.39 -8.11
C ASP A 103 -1.63 -1.58 -7.18
N SER A 104 -2.95 -1.70 -7.35
CA SER A 104 -3.94 -1.00 -6.52
C SER A 104 -3.67 -1.18 -5.02
N VAL A 105 -3.34 -2.38 -4.58
CA VAL A 105 -2.97 -2.69 -3.18
C VAL A 105 -1.76 -1.89 -2.70
N ALA A 106 -0.70 -1.79 -3.51
CA ALA A 106 0.49 -1.03 -3.14
C ALA A 106 0.17 0.46 -3.02
N ILE A 107 -0.66 0.97 -3.93
CA ILE A 107 -1.09 2.36 -3.94
C ILE A 107 -1.94 2.66 -2.70
N SER A 108 -2.94 1.83 -2.40
CA SER A 108 -3.80 1.98 -1.21
C SER A 108 -2.97 2.02 0.07
N LEU A 109 -1.91 1.20 0.16
CA LEU A 109 -1.01 1.23 1.32
C LEU A 109 -0.19 2.54 1.39
N PHE A 110 0.33 3.02 0.26
CA PHE A 110 1.09 4.27 0.21
C PHE A 110 0.23 5.50 0.52
N GLN A 111 -1.01 5.53 0.02
CA GLN A 111 -1.93 6.66 0.23
C GLN A 111 -2.24 6.92 1.71
N ARG A 112 -2.15 5.90 2.57
CA ARG A 112 -2.33 6.04 4.03
C ARG A 112 -1.32 6.97 4.68
N VAL A 113 -0.11 7.07 4.13
CA VAL A 113 0.97 7.93 4.67
C VAL A 113 1.44 9.00 3.69
N HIS A 114 0.93 8.97 2.45
CA HIS A 114 1.24 9.93 1.39
C HIS A 114 -0.04 10.46 0.76
N PRO A 115 -0.72 11.41 1.42
CA PRO A 115 -1.99 11.92 0.92
C PRO A 115 -1.83 12.54 -0.48
N GLU A 116 -0.71 13.19 -0.76
CA GLU A 116 -0.39 13.75 -2.07
C GLU A 116 -0.33 12.73 -3.22
N LEU A 117 -0.31 11.42 -2.96
CA LEU A 117 -0.40 10.41 -4.00
C LEU A 117 -1.87 10.12 -4.36
N ALA A 118 -2.23 10.22 -5.64
CA ALA A 118 -3.59 9.95 -6.10
C ALA A 118 -3.62 9.08 -7.36
N VAL A 119 -4.67 8.27 -7.48
CA VAL A 119 -4.96 7.49 -8.69
C VAL A 119 -5.52 8.42 -9.78
N ALA A 120 -4.92 8.36 -10.97
CA ALA A 120 -5.42 9.06 -12.14
C ALA A 120 -6.49 8.24 -12.86
N LEU A 121 -6.17 6.98 -13.20
CA LEU A 121 -7.02 6.03 -13.93
C LEU A 121 -6.50 4.59 -13.76
N ASP A 122 -7.40 3.62 -13.88
CA ASP A 122 -7.06 2.20 -14.02
C ASP A 122 -6.52 1.93 -15.44
N VAL A 123 -5.37 1.28 -15.51
CA VAL A 123 -4.69 0.87 -16.76
C VAL A 123 -5.17 -0.50 -17.21
N THR A 124 -5.48 -1.38 -16.25
CA THR A 124 -6.02 -2.72 -16.49
C THR A 124 -7.32 -2.92 -15.72
N ASP A 125 -8.14 -3.85 -16.19
CA ASP A 125 -9.20 -4.42 -15.37
C ASP A 125 -8.60 -5.17 -14.16
N GLU A 126 -9.46 -5.51 -13.20
CA GLU A 126 -9.09 -6.34 -12.07
C GLU A 126 -8.60 -7.72 -12.52
N GLN A 127 -7.43 -8.11 -12.04
CA GLN A 127 -6.78 -9.38 -12.30
C GLN A 127 -6.74 -10.21 -11.01
N PRO A 128 -7.11 -11.50 -11.09
CA PRO A 128 -7.09 -12.37 -9.93
C PRO A 128 -5.65 -12.66 -9.51
N VAL A 129 -5.40 -12.59 -8.21
CA VAL A 129 -4.16 -13.03 -7.61
C VAL A 129 -4.33 -14.44 -7.06
N THR A 130 -3.39 -15.30 -7.42
CA THR A 130 -3.41 -16.72 -7.08
C THR A 130 -2.01 -17.22 -6.76
N TRP A 131 -1.94 -18.30 -5.99
CA TRP A 131 -0.69 -19.05 -5.82
C TRP A 131 -0.49 -20.00 -6.99
N PHE A 132 0.76 -20.24 -7.35
CA PHE A 132 1.12 -21.17 -8.42
C PHE A 132 1.82 -22.39 -7.81
N SER A 133 1.34 -23.58 -8.14
CA SER A 133 2.07 -24.82 -7.91
C SER A 133 2.65 -25.33 -9.21
N ARG A 134 3.64 -26.23 -9.13
CA ARG A 134 4.20 -26.86 -10.32
C ARG A 134 3.10 -27.66 -11.03
N LEU A 135 3.12 -27.63 -12.35
CA LEU A 135 2.33 -28.54 -13.16
C LEU A 135 3.05 -29.89 -13.19
N ASP A 136 2.52 -30.87 -12.46
CA ASP A 136 2.95 -32.25 -12.46
C ASP A 136 1.75 -33.20 -12.33
N ASP A 137 1.98 -34.49 -12.51
CA ASP A 137 0.93 -35.52 -12.42
C ASP A 137 0.50 -35.78 -10.95
N ASP A 138 1.23 -35.23 -9.98
CA ASP A 138 0.98 -35.36 -8.55
C ASP A 138 0.17 -34.17 -8.02
N ASN A 139 -1.15 -34.29 -8.12
CA ASN A 139 -2.09 -33.25 -7.68
C ASN A 139 -2.24 -33.11 -6.16
N THR A 140 -1.36 -33.71 -5.34
CA THR A 140 -1.48 -33.63 -3.87
C THR A 140 -1.34 -32.20 -3.35
N LEU A 141 -0.39 -31.42 -3.88
CA LEU A 141 -0.19 -30.03 -3.46
C LEU A 141 -1.34 -29.11 -3.93
N SER A 142 -1.82 -29.28 -5.16
CA SER A 142 -2.94 -28.48 -5.68
C SER A 142 -4.24 -28.77 -4.91
N ALA A 143 -4.49 -30.03 -4.56
CA ALA A 143 -5.61 -30.41 -3.70
C ALA A 143 -5.48 -29.82 -2.29
N ALA A 144 -4.30 -29.92 -1.66
CA ALA A 144 -4.08 -29.35 -0.33
C ALA A 144 -4.21 -27.81 -0.31
N LEU A 145 -3.79 -27.13 -1.38
CA LEU A 145 -4.00 -25.69 -1.54
C LEU A 145 -5.49 -25.35 -1.64
N LEU A 146 -6.26 -26.12 -2.41
CA LEU A 146 -7.71 -25.93 -2.51
C LEU A 146 -8.39 -26.11 -1.15
N ASP A 147 -8.07 -27.18 -0.42
CA ASP A 147 -8.63 -27.46 0.90
C ASP A 147 -8.27 -26.35 1.91
N PHE A 148 -7.03 -25.87 1.89
CA PHE A 148 -6.58 -24.77 2.73
C PHE A 148 -7.38 -23.48 2.45
N PHE A 149 -7.49 -23.06 1.18
CA PHE A 149 -8.21 -21.85 0.80
C PHE A 149 -9.71 -21.95 1.10
N ASN A 150 -10.31 -23.13 0.93
CA ASN A 150 -11.70 -23.37 1.33
C ASN A 150 -11.86 -23.18 2.84
N SER A 151 -10.98 -23.78 3.64
CA SER A 151 -11.05 -23.69 5.11
C SER A 151 -10.92 -22.25 5.62
N ILE A 152 -9.96 -21.47 5.10
CA ILE A 152 -9.76 -20.07 5.54
C ILE A 152 -10.82 -19.11 5.00
N ASN A 153 -11.53 -19.50 3.93
CA ASN A 153 -12.64 -18.74 3.40
C ASN A 153 -13.91 -18.99 4.22
N GLU A 154 -14.19 -20.26 4.57
CA GLU A 154 -15.35 -20.65 5.39
C GLU A 154 -15.27 -20.10 6.82
N ASP A 155 -14.09 -20.10 7.45
CA ASP A 155 -13.90 -19.59 8.82
C ASP A 155 -13.72 -18.05 8.91
N GLY A 156 -13.77 -17.37 7.76
CA GLY A 156 -13.58 -15.93 7.62
C GLY A 156 -12.17 -15.43 7.90
N SER A 157 -11.16 -16.31 8.02
CA SER A 157 -9.76 -15.92 8.22
C SER A 157 -9.23 -15.12 7.05
N LEU A 158 -9.58 -15.49 5.82
CA LEU A 158 -9.17 -14.75 4.62
C LEU A 158 -9.71 -13.32 4.66
N ALA A 159 -11.01 -13.15 4.91
CA ALA A 159 -11.64 -11.82 5.02
C ALA A 159 -11.02 -10.98 6.15
N ARG A 160 -10.69 -11.56 7.31
CA ARG A 160 -10.01 -10.83 8.39
C ARG A 160 -8.60 -10.39 8.02
N ILE A 161 -7.86 -11.22 7.29
CA ILE A 161 -6.51 -10.88 6.81
C ILE A 161 -6.61 -9.77 5.75
N GLU A 162 -7.51 -9.92 4.80
CA GLU A 162 -7.79 -8.91 3.78
C GLU A 162 -8.16 -7.57 4.40
N GLU A 163 -9.11 -7.54 5.35
CA GLU A 163 -9.49 -6.32 6.03
C GLU A 163 -8.29 -5.68 6.78
N LYS A 164 -7.55 -6.50 7.53
CA LYS A 164 -6.41 -6.04 8.32
C LYS A 164 -5.31 -5.40 7.47
N TYR A 165 -5.02 -5.95 6.29
CA TYR A 165 -3.91 -5.48 5.46
C TYR A 165 -4.37 -4.53 4.34
N LEU A 166 -5.55 -4.76 3.76
CA LEU A 166 -6.05 -4.12 2.53
C LEU A 166 -7.31 -3.25 2.75
N GLY A 167 -8.17 -3.56 3.73
CA GLY A 167 -9.52 -2.97 3.88
C GLY A 167 -9.61 -1.47 4.20
N HIS A 168 -8.53 -0.83 4.67
CA HIS A 168 -8.60 0.55 5.14
C HIS A 168 -8.39 1.59 4.02
N GLY A 169 -9.02 1.40 2.85
CA GLY A 169 -8.91 2.30 1.70
C GLY A 169 -10.04 3.32 1.56
N ASP A 170 -11.28 2.93 1.88
CA ASP A 170 -12.47 3.66 1.42
C ASP A 170 -13.05 4.70 2.40
N ASP A 171 -12.78 4.57 3.71
CA ASP A 171 -13.32 5.44 4.78
C ASP A 171 -12.24 6.27 5.51
N PHE A 172 -11.10 6.52 4.87
CA PHE A 172 -9.97 7.16 5.53
C PHE A 172 -10.15 8.68 5.62
N ASP A 173 -10.31 9.23 6.85
CA ASP A 173 -10.32 10.68 7.09
C ASP A 173 -8.95 11.29 6.77
N TYR A 174 -8.89 11.81 5.56
CA TYR A 174 -7.70 12.34 4.92
C TYR A 174 -7.19 13.64 5.57
N VAL A 175 -8.04 14.34 6.34
CA VAL A 175 -7.65 15.56 7.08
C VAL A 175 -6.96 15.19 8.40
N ASP A 176 -7.48 14.19 9.11
CA ASP A 176 -6.90 13.73 10.37
C ASP A 176 -5.54 13.05 10.13
N THR A 177 -5.45 12.24 9.06
CA THR A 177 -4.20 11.57 8.65
C THR A 177 -3.10 12.57 8.32
N ARG A 178 -3.40 13.67 7.60
CA ARG A 178 -2.41 14.73 7.31
C ARG A 178 -1.89 15.39 8.59
N SER A 179 -2.76 15.62 9.56
CA SER A 179 -2.39 16.22 10.83
C SER A 179 -1.52 15.26 11.65
N PHE A 180 -1.88 13.98 11.66
CA PHE A 180 -1.10 12.91 12.29
C PHE A 180 0.29 12.76 11.66
N LEU A 181 0.38 12.64 10.33
CA LEU A 181 1.67 12.50 9.65
C LEU A 181 2.56 13.72 9.89
N ARG A 182 2.00 14.94 9.85
CA ARG A 182 2.74 16.15 10.21
C ARG A 182 3.22 16.10 11.65
N ALA A 183 2.42 15.59 12.58
CA ALA A 183 2.84 15.43 13.96
C ALA A 183 3.94 14.36 14.09
N VAL A 184 3.87 13.26 13.32
CA VAL A 184 4.92 12.23 13.28
C VAL A 184 6.23 12.81 12.77
N ASP A 185 6.21 13.68 11.77
CA ASP A 185 7.43 14.28 11.22
C ASP A 185 7.99 15.41 12.08
N ASN A 186 7.12 16.24 12.70
CA ASN A 186 7.53 17.48 13.35
C ASN A 186 7.51 17.46 14.89
N VAL A 187 6.72 16.58 15.51
CA VAL A 187 6.50 16.54 16.97
C VAL A 187 7.08 15.27 17.59
N LEU A 188 6.82 14.11 16.97
CA LEU A 188 7.30 12.83 17.49
C LEU A 188 8.82 12.76 17.72
N PRO A 189 9.70 13.34 16.87
CA PRO A 189 11.15 13.27 17.12
C PRO A 189 11.59 13.90 18.45
N GLU A 190 10.88 14.94 18.91
CA GLU A 190 11.15 15.58 20.20
C GLU A 190 10.64 14.73 21.39
N LEU A 191 9.55 13.98 21.19
CA LEU A 191 8.92 13.14 22.22
C LEU A 191 9.42 11.69 22.23
N GLU A 192 10.03 11.22 21.16
CA GLU A 192 10.53 9.86 21.00
C GLU A 192 11.46 9.44 22.16
N PRO A 193 12.43 10.28 22.62
CA PRO A 193 13.25 9.93 23.77
C PRO A 193 12.44 9.72 25.05
N LEU A 194 11.35 10.48 25.22
CA LEU A 194 10.44 10.35 26.36
C LEU A 194 9.68 9.03 26.30
N PHE A 195 9.06 8.72 25.17
CA PHE A 195 8.33 7.46 24.99
C PHE A 195 9.24 6.25 25.19
N LYS A 196 10.45 6.26 24.60
CA LYS A 196 11.43 5.18 24.78
C LYS A 196 11.88 5.03 26.24
N LYS A 197 11.99 6.12 27.00
CA LYS A 197 12.38 6.08 28.41
C LYS A 197 11.30 5.45 29.30
N TYR A 198 10.03 5.71 29.02
CA TYR A 198 8.91 5.26 29.85
C TYR A 198 8.22 3.98 29.35
N ALA A 199 8.46 3.58 28.11
CA ALA A 199 8.06 2.30 27.55
C ALA A 199 8.91 1.17 28.13
N LYS A 200 8.48 0.64 29.29
CA LYS A 200 9.16 -0.49 29.96
C LYS A 200 8.75 -1.84 29.36
N GLU A 201 7.47 -2.19 29.53
CA GLU A 201 6.92 -3.51 29.16
C GLU A 201 6.15 -3.48 27.84
N ILE A 202 5.81 -2.29 27.35
CA ILE A 202 5.08 -2.08 26.10
C ILE A 202 6.01 -1.46 25.06
N ASP A 203 5.73 -1.70 23.77
CA ASP A 203 6.44 -1.03 22.68
C ASP A 203 6.22 0.48 22.75
N TRP A 204 7.29 1.27 22.63
CA TRP A 204 7.20 2.73 22.70
C TRP A 204 6.31 3.32 21.60
N ARG A 205 6.17 2.64 20.46
CA ARG A 205 5.27 3.04 19.36
C ARG A 205 3.81 2.90 19.78
N LEU A 206 3.48 1.88 20.56
CA LEU A 206 2.14 1.71 21.12
C LEU A 206 1.84 2.81 22.15
N LEU A 207 2.80 3.13 23.01
CA LEU A 207 2.67 4.23 23.97
C LEU A 207 2.48 5.58 23.27
N ALA A 208 3.26 5.84 22.22
CA ALA A 208 3.15 7.04 21.40
C ALA A 208 1.79 7.13 20.67
N ALA A 209 1.31 6.01 20.13
CA ALA A 209 0.01 5.94 19.46
C ALA A 209 -1.17 6.23 20.41
N ILE A 210 -1.14 5.66 21.62
CA ILE A 210 -2.13 5.97 22.67
C ILE A 210 -2.09 7.47 23.00
N SER A 211 -0.88 8.01 23.22
CA SER A 211 -0.70 9.42 23.54
C SER A 211 -1.22 10.37 22.44
N TYR A 212 -1.05 9.99 21.18
CA TYR A 212 -1.56 10.75 20.04
C TYR A 212 -3.10 10.75 20.03
N GLN A 213 -3.73 9.60 20.25
CA GLN A 213 -5.20 9.52 20.34
C GLN A 213 -5.76 10.37 21.48
N GLU A 214 -5.06 10.43 22.61
CA GLU A 214 -5.49 11.18 23.78
C GLU A 214 -5.38 12.71 23.62
N SER A 215 -4.29 13.20 23.02
CA SER A 215 -3.96 14.63 23.04
C SER A 215 -3.42 15.20 21.74
N HIS A 216 -3.27 14.39 20.69
CA HIS A 216 -2.51 14.74 19.48
C HIS A 216 -1.08 15.20 19.80
N TRP A 217 -0.51 14.66 20.89
CA TRP A 217 0.77 15.06 21.47
C TRP A 217 0.84 16.54 21.92
N ASP A 218 -0.29 17.15 22.27
CA ASP A 218 -0.32 18.47 22.90
C ASP A 218 -0.10 18.34 24.43
N PRO A 219 1.05 18.80 24.97
CA PRO A 219 1.33 18.75 26.40
C PRO A 219 0.43 19.66 27.24
N LEU A 220 -0.29 20.59 26.59
CA LEU A 220 -1.22 21.53 27.21
C LEU A 220 -2.68 21.15 26.97
N ALA A 221 -2.96 19.99 26.35
CA ALA A 221 -4.31 19.53 26.08
C ALA A 221 -5.17 19.55 27.36
N THR A 222 -6.38 20.09 27.24
CA THR A 222 -7.36 20.13 28.35
C THR A 222 -8.71 19.62 27.90
N SER A 223 -9.24 18.61 28.59
CA SER A 223 -10.61 18.14 28.39
C SER A 223 -11.61 18.90 29.27
N PRO A 224 -12.88 19.05 28.81
CA PRO A 224 -14.00 19.49 29.66
C PRO A 224 -14.16 18.67 30.95
N THR A 225 -13.71 17.40 30.95
CA THR A 225 -13.81 16.49 32.10
C THR A 225 -12.63 16.61 33.09
N GLY A 226 -11.69 17.53 32.85
CA GLY A 226 -10.62 17.87 33.81
C GLY A 226 -9.34 17.03 33.72
N VAL A 227 -9.21 16.16 32.73
CA VAL A 227 -7.94 15.51 32.35
C VAL A 227 -7.03 16.48 31.58
N ARG A 228 -5.70 16.33 31.72
CA ARG A 228 -4.73 17.22 31.08
C ARG A 228 -3.45 16.51 30.61
N GLY A 229 -2.84 17.12 29.60
CA GLY A 229 -1.49 16.83 29.13
C GLY A 229 -1.40 15.67 28.15
N LEU A 230 -0.17 15.30 27.81
CA LEU A 230 0.19 14.39 26.70
C LEU A 230 -0.52 13.02 26.72
N MET A 231 -0.88 12.54 27.90
CA MET A 231 -1.53 11.23 28.12
C MET A 231 -2.94 11.37 28.72
N MET A 232 -3.47 12.60 28.78
CA MET A 232 -4.79 12.90 29.36
C MET A 232 -5.03 12.25 30.72
N LEU A 233 -4.09 12.43 31.65
CA LEU A 233 -4.20 11.88 32.99
C LEU A 233 -5.16 12.72 33.85
N THR A 234 -5.99 12.06 34.64
CA THR A 234 -6.79 12.74 35.68
C THR A 234 -5.86 13.27 36.77
N LYS A 235 -6.29 14.33 37.50
CA LYS A 235 -5.52 14.85 38.66
C LYS A 235 -5.25 13.79 39.73
N ASN A 236 -6.14 12.81 39.87
CA ASN A 236 -5.98 11.71 40.83
C ASN A 236 -4.91 10.73 40.34
N THR A 237 -4.91 10.39 39.05
CA THR A 237 -3.88 9.55 38.44
C THR A 237 -2.52 10.25 38.49
N ALA A 238 -2.42 11.52 38.07
CA ALA A 238 -1.16 12.26 38.09
C ALA A 238 -0.51 12.36 39.48
N LYS A 239 -1.33 12.44 40.56
CA LYS A 239 -0.85 12.45 41.96
C LYS A 239 -0.33 11.10 42.48
N VAL A 240 -0.76 9.98 41.89
CA VAL A 240 -0.34 8.64 42.32
C VAL A 240 1.01 8.25 41.70
N TRP A 241 1.37 8.88 40.57
CA TRP A 241 2.57 8.56 39.78
C TRP A 241 3.66 9.65 39.82
N GLY A 242 3.45 10.77 40.52
CA GLY A 242 4.40 11.86 40.72
C GLY A 242 4.96 11.89 42.13
#